data_AF-A0AAQ3QFJ3-F1
#
_entry.id   AF-A0AAQ3QFJ3-F1
#
_cell.length_a   1.000
_cell.length_b   1.000
_cell.length_c   1.000
_cell.angle_alpha   90.00
_cell.angle_beta   90.00
_cell.angle_gamma   90.00
#
_symmetry.space_group_name_H-M   'P 1'
#
loop_
_entity.id
_entity.type
_entity.pdbx_description
1 polymer ?
#
loop_
_entity_poly.entity_id
_entity_poly.type
_entity_poly.pdbx_seq_one_letter_code
_entity_poly.pdbx_strand_id
1 'polypeptide(L)'
;MLMAATTLRPPPMSVSASRLIHSSESLVHFCPLLGFANSTATLKPLASSTKRRSSTICMISKFPNGRYIREDYLVKKVTAKEVAELVKAERSVPLIVDFYATWCGPCILMAQELETLAVEYESNALFVKVDTDDEYEFARDMQVRGLPTLYFISPDPNKDAIRTEGLVPPEMIKNIIDNEM
;
A
#
# COMPACT_ATOMS: atom_id res chain seq x y z
N MET A 1 13.62 45.22 4.43
CA MET A 1 13.07 44.16 5.29
C MET A 1 13.06 42.88 4.48
N LEU A 2 14.07 42.01 4.67
CA LEU A 2 14.17 40.71 4.00
C LEU A 2 13.25 39.72 4.72
N MET A 3 12.35 39.09 3.98
CA MET A 3 11.55 37.95 4.43
C MET A 3 12.45 36.71 4.50
N ALA A 4 12.54 36.11 5.68
CA ALA A 4 13.27 34.87 5.89
C ALA A 4 12.51 33.71 5.24
N ALA A 5 13.18 32.99 4.33
CA ALA A 5 12.72 31.71 3.82
C ALA A 5 12.82 30.68 4.95
N THR A 6 11.70 30.39 5.60
CA THR A 6 11.57 29.25 6.53
C THR A 6 11.59 27.97 5.71
N THR A 7 12.79 27.41 5.54
CA THR A 7 12.99 26.05 5.04
C THR A 7 12.28 25.08 5.99
N LEU A 8 11.22 24.45 5.51
CA LEU A 8 10.55 23.33 6.17
C LEU A 8 11.59 22.24 6.42
N ARG A 9 11.94 22.01 7.69
CA ARG A 9 12.72 20.82 8.05
C ARG A 9 11.75 19.65 8.21
N PRO A 10 12.01 18.50 7.55
CA PRO A 10 11.26 17.28 7.85
C PRO A 10 11.53 16.86 9.32
N PRO A 11 10.57 16.18 9.97
CA PRO A 11 10.76 15.62 11.30
C PRO A 11 11.94 14.64 11.30
N PRO A 12 12.70 14.53 12.40
CA PRO A 12 13.91 13.70 12.42
C PRO A 12 13.53 12.23 12.27
N MET A 13 14.06 11.58 11.23
CA MET A 13 13.81 10.17 10.92
C MET A 13 14.92 9.30 11.52
N SER A 14 14.57 8.38 12.43
CA SER A 14 15.47 7.34 12.94
C SER A 14 15.28 6.05 12.13
N VAL A 15 16.32 5.61 11.41
CA VAL A 15 16.29 4.38 10.60
C VAL A 15 17.00 3.27 11.39
N SER A 16 16.25 2.31 11.92
CA SER A 16 16.82 1.11 12.55
C SER A 16 16.95 -0.01 11.51
N ALA A 17 18.19 -0.42 11.25
CA ALA A 17 18.54 -1.44 10.27
C ALA A 17 18.45 -2.85 10.87
N SER A 18 17.54 -3.69 10.36
CA SER A 18 17.49 -5.12 10.68
C SER A 18 18.25 -5.95 9.65
N ARG A 19 19.18 -6.78 10.16
CA ARG A 19 20.11 -7.62 9.40
C ARG A 19 19.48 -8.90 8.86
N LEU A 20 20.13 -9.37 7.81
CA LEU A 20 19.86 -10.50 6.92
C LEU A 20 19.75 -11.88 7.60
N ILE A 21 18.72 -12.57 7.12
CA ILE A 21 18.52 -14.00 6.81
C ILE A 21 19.82 -14.82 6.69
N HIS A 22 19.87 -15.99 7.35
CA HIS A 22 20.80 -17.08 7.03
C HIS A 22 20.03 -18.32 6.54
N SER A 23 20.48 -18.82 5.39
CA SER A 23 20.05 -20.03 4.71
C SER A 23 20.67 -21.28 5.34
N SER A 24 19.98 -22.42 5.31
CA SER A 24 20.59 -23.76 5.29
C SER A 24 19.55 -24.79 4.86
N GLU A 25 19.70 -25.36 3.67
CA GLU A 25 20.19 -26.72 3.42
C GLU A 25 19.05 -27.74 3.30
N SER A 26 18.96 -28.39 2.15
CA SER A 26 18.35 -29.72 2.09
C SER A 26 19.05 -30.56 1.04
N LEU A 27 19.52 -31.67 1.57
CA LEU A 27 20.56 -32.58 1.13
C LEU A 27 20.09 -33.48 -0.01
N VAL A 28 21.01 -33.74 -0.93
CA VAL A 28 20.96 -34.82 -1.92
C VAL A 28 21.09 -36.17 -1.22
N HIS A 29 20.21 -37.14 -1.54
CA HIS A 29 20.45 -38.54 -1.21
C HIS A 29 20.07 -39.51 -2.33
N PHE A 30 21.10 -40.27 -2.70
CA PHE A 30 21.15 -41.46 -3.53
C PHE A 30 20.18 -42.55 -3.06
N CYS A 31 19.63 -43.36 -3.98
CA CYS A 31 20.04 -44.77 -4.09
C CYS A 31 19.47 -45.46 -5.37
N PRO A 32 20.13 -46.51 -5.88
CA PRO A 32 19.98 -47.00 -7.25
C PRO A 32 19.39 -48.42 -7.38
N LEU A 33 19.28 -48.91 -8.63
CA LEU A 33 19.16 -50.33 -9.09
C LEU A 33 17.80 -51.02 -8.78
N LEU A 34 17.18 -51.91 -9.56
CA LEU A 34 17.46 -52.76 -10.73
C LEU A 34 16.09 -53.35 -11.15
N GLY A 35 15.85 -53.71 -12.43
CA GLY A 35 14.71 -54.58 -12.74
C GLY A 35 14.25 -54.67 -14.20
N PHE A 36 14.66 -55.75 -14.85
CA PHE A 36 14.30 -56.25 -16.18
C PHE A 36 12.79 -56.33 -16.48
N ALA A 37 12.40 -56.13 -17.76
CA ALA A 37 11.99 -57.21 -18.69
C ALA A 37 11.01 -56.73 -19.79
N ASN A 38 11.21 -57.28 -20.99
CA ASN A 38 10.48 -57.08 -22.24
C ASN A 38 8.98 -57.39 -22.18
N SER A 39 8.16 -56.64 -22.92
CA SER A 39 7.29 -57.22 -23.97
C SER A 39 6.56 -56.16 -24.79
N THR A 40 6.74 -56.31 -26.10
CA THR A 40 5.80 -56.05 -27.22
C THR A 40 4.38 -55.62 -26.87
N ALA A 41 3.92 -54.49 -27.43
CA ALA A 41 2.77 -54.45 -28.34
C ALA A 41 2.40 -53.00 -28.75
N THR A 42 2.24 -52.85 -30.07
CA THR A 42 1.29 -51.95 -30.76
C THR A 42 1.39 -50.44 -30.58
N LEU A 43 2.18 -49.83 -31.48
CA LEU A 43 1.95 -48.46 -31.95
C LEU A 43 0.56 -48.37 -32.61
N LYS A 44 -0.27 -47.44 -32.15
CA LYS A 44 -1.49 -46.99 -32.85
C LYS A 44 -1.36 -45.48 -33.14
N PRO A 45 -1.62 -45.05 -34.39
CA PRO A 45 -1.33 -43.70 -34.83
C PRO A 45 -2.44 -42.70 -34.48
N LEU A 46 -1.99 -41.47 -34.24
CA LEU A 46 -2.57 -40.17 -34.60
C LEU A 46 -4.11 -40.10 -34.76
N ALA A 47 -4.76 -39.45 -33.79
CA ALA A 47 -5.96 -38.65 -34.07
C ALA A 47 -5.98 -37.44 -33.15
N SER A 48 -5.80 -36.27 -33.77
CA SER A 48 -6.08 -34.95 -33.23
C SER A 48 -7.47 -34.91 -32.60
N SER A 49 -7.54 -34.90 -31.26
CA SER A 49 -8.75 -34.51 -30.56
C SER A 49 -8.82 -33.00 -30.53
N THR A 50 -9.31 -32.45 -31.64
CA THR A 50 -9.76 -31.07 -31.76
C THR A 50 -10.94 -30.92 -30.80
N LYS A 51 -10.68 -30.60 -29.53
CA LYS A 51 -11.72 -30.24 -28.56
C LYS A 51 -12.21 -28.82 -28.88
N ARG A 52 -12.91 -28.70 -30.01
CA ARG A 52 -13.80 -27.58 -30.34
C ARG A 52 -15.22 -28.11 -30.29
N ARG A 53 -15.79 -28.04 -29.10
CA ARG A 53 -17.23 -27.95 -28.82
C ARG A 53 -17.32 -27.30 -27.44
N SER A 54 -18.20 -26.36 -27.17
CA SER A 54 -19.11 -25.59 -28.00
C SER A 54 -19.70 -24.61 -27.00
N SER A 55 -19.70 -23.32 -27.34
CA SER A 55 -20.75 -22.36 -26.97
C SER A 55 -21.73 -22.79 -25.85
N THR A 56 -21.39 -22.62 -24.58
CA THR A 56 -22.40 -22.18 -23.60
C THR A 56 -21.69 -21.57 -22.40
N ILE A 57 -21.88 -20.26 -22.23
CA ILE A 57 -21.57 -19.50 -21.02
C ILE A 57 -20.06 -19.37 -20.77
N CYS A 58 -19.44 -18.41 -21.47
CA CYS A 58 -18.50 -17.56 -20.75
C CYS A 58 -19.34 -16.94 -19.64
N MET A 59 -19.27 -17.49 -18.42
CA MET A 59 -19.57 -16.73 -17.21
C MET A 59 -18.54 -15.61 -17.22
N ILE A 60 -18.85 -14.56 -17.98
CA ILE A 60 -18.46 -13.21 -17.64
C ILE A 60 -19.21 -12.99 -16.33
N SER A 61 -18.66 -13.54 -15.23
CA SER A 61 -18.98 -13.07 -13.89
C SER A 61 -18.78 -11.58 -14.01
N LYS A 62 -19.91 -10.86 -14.03
CA LYS A 62 -19.94 -9.41 -14.08
C LYS A 62 -18.82 -8.94 -13.18
N PHE A 63 -17.79 -8.30 -13.76
CA PHE A 63 -16.80 -7.62 -12.95
C PHE A 63 -17.62 -6.78 -11.97
N PRO A 64 -17.46 -6.98 -10.65
CA PRO A 64 -18.22 -6.19 -9.70
C PRO A 64 -17.91 -4.74 -10.05
N ASN A 65 -18.96 -4.00 -10.43
CA ASN A 65 -18.86 -2.58 -10.74
C ASN A 65 -18.05 -1.94 -9.62
N GLY A 66 -17.01 -1.19 -10.01
CA GLY A 66 -16.02 -0.62 -9.11
C GLY A 66 -16.68 -0.10 -7.84
N ARG A 67 -16.12 -0.47 -6.68
CA ARG A 67 -16.62 -0.08 -5.37
C ARG A 67 -16.88 1.43 -5.39
N TYR A 68 -18.16 1.79 -5.30
CA TYR A 68 -18.66 3.15 -5.37
C TYR A 68 -18.04 3.97 -4.24
N ILE A 69 -17.23 4.96 -4.59
CA ILE A 69 -16.68 5.96 -3.66
C ILE A 69 -17.88 6.79 -3.20
N ARG A 70 -18.20 6.78 -1.92
CA ARG A 70 -19.33 7.57 -1.40
C ARG A 70 -18.99 9.06 -1.47
N GLU A 71 -20.01 9.90 -1.65
CA GLU A 71 -19.85 11.36 -1.76
C GLU A 71 -19.40 12.00 -0.44
N ASP A 72 -19.61 11.33 0.69
CA ASP A 72 -19.14 11.68 2.03
C ASP A 72 -17.71 11.15 2.27
N TYR A 73 -16.76 11.76 1.57
CA TYR A 73 -15.34 11.42 1.71
C TYR A 73 -14.77 12.01 3.02
N LEU A 74 -14.69 11.19 4.08
CA LEU A 74 -14.06 11.60 5.36
C LEU A 74 -12.57 11.98 5.16
N VAL A 75 -11.90 11.38 4.17
CA VAL A 75 -10.47 11.60 3.88
C VAL A 75 -10.25 12.79 2.93
N LYS A 76 -10.40 14.01 3.41
CA LYS A 76 -10.43 15.21 2.54
C LYS A 76 -9.12 15.39 1.75
N LYS A 77 -9.25 15.77 0.47
CA LYS A 77 -8.10 16.28 -0.31
C LYS A 77 -7.72 17.65 0.24
N VAL A 78 -6.46 17.83 0.57
CA VAL A 78 -5.90 19.06 1.15
C VAL A 78 -4.68 19.52 0.36
N THR A 79 -4.43 20.82 0.38
CA THR A 79 -3.25 21.46 -0.21
C THR A 79 -2.05 21.42 0.75
N ALA A 80 -0.85 21.67 0.24
CA ALA A 80 0.36 21.70 1.05
C ALA A 80 0.28 22.70 2.23
N LYS A 81 -0.38 23.84 2.01
CA LYS A 81 -0.56 24.88 3.03
C LYS A 81 -1.46 24.40 4.17
N GLU A 82 -2.59 23.78 3.82
CA GLU A 82 -3.54 23.25 4.79
C GLU A 82 -2.89 22.13 5.63
N VAL A 83 -2.09 21.25 5.03
CA VAL A 83 -1.33 20.25 5.80
C VAL A 83 -0.38 20.92 6.78
N ALA A 84 0.37 21.94 6.34
CA ALA A 84 1.29 22.66 7.22
C ALA A 84 0.56 23.37 8.39
N GLU A 85 -0.66 23.84 8.16
CA GLU A 85 -1.52 24.41 9.21
C GLU A 85 -2.02 23.32 10.18
N LEU A 86 -2.50 22.18 9.66
CA LEU A 86 -2.97 21.04 10.46
C LEU A 86 -1.86 20.42 11.32
N VAL A 87 -0.63 20.40 10.82
CA VAL A 87 0.53 19.90 11.57
C VAL A 87 0.90 20.83 12.72
N LYS A 88 0.76 22.15 12.53
CA LYS A 88 1.07 23.17 13.55
C LYS A 88 -0.07 23.39 14.55
N ALA A 89 -1.30 23.07 14.16
CA ALA A 89 -2.45 23.20 15.03
C ALA A 89 -2.36 22.22 16.21
N GLU A 90 -2.77 22.68 17.39
CA GLU A 90 -3.00 21.79 18.53
C GLU A 90 -4.18 20.88 18.21
N ARG A 91 -3.92 19.57 18.18
CA ARG A 91 -4.90 18.53 17.87
C ARG A 91 -4.89 17.49 18.97
N SER A 92 -6.08 16.97 19.29
CA SER A 92 -6.24 15.88 20.26
C SER A 92 -6.03 14.50 19.65
N VAL A 93 -6.02 14.41 18.31
CA VAL A 93 -5.94 13.15 17.56
C VAL A 93 -4.76 13.13 16.60
N PRO A 94 -4.19 11.95 16.28
CA PRO A 94 -3.20 11.79 15.23
C PRO A 94 -3.72 12.24 13.87
N LEU A 95 -2.80 12.76 13.05
CA LEU A 95 -3.03 13.17 11.67
C LEU A 95 -2.34 12.16 10.75
N ILE A 96 -3.12 11.56 9.86
CA ILE A 96 -2.64 10.62 8.84
C ILE A 96 -2.74 11.32 7.48
N VAL A 97 -1.61 11.44 6.78
CA VAL A 97 -1.51 12.07 5.48
C VAL A 97 -1.17 11.02 4.43
N ASP A 98 -2.06 10.83 3.45
CA ASP A 98 -1.86 9.95 2.29
C ASP A 98 -1.40 10.75 1.07
N PHE A 99 -0.16 10.52 0.64
CA PHE A 99 0.37 11.04 -0.61
C PHE A 99 0.05 10.08 -1.74
N TYR A 100 -0.76 10.56 -2.69
CA TYR A 100 -1.28 9.75 -3.79
C TYR A 100 -1.13 10.46 -5.15
N ALA A 101 -1.47 9.72 -6.22
CA ALA A 101 -1.69 10.28 -7.54
C ALA A 101 -2.87 9.58 -8.22
N THR A 102 -3.54 10.25 -9.15
CA THR A 102 -4.77 9.73 -9.79
C THR A 102 -4.51 8.56 -10.74
N TRP A 103 -3.31 8.47 -11.30
CA TRP A 103 -2.86 7.39 -12.19
C TRP A 103 -2.25 6.19 -11.45
N CYS A 104 -2.11 6.27 -10.12
CA CYS A 104 -1.49 5.25 -9.30
C CYS A 104 -2.50 4.14 -8.94
N GLY A 105 -2.39 2.98 -9.58
CA GLY A 105 -3.26 1.81 -9.32
C GLY A 105 -3.29 1.37 -7.85
N PRO A 106 -2.14 1.16 -7.18
CA PRO A 106 -2.10 0.81 -5.76
C PRO A 106 -2.73 1.87 -4.85
N CYS A 107 -2.63 3.16 -5.20
CA CYS A 107 -3.21 4.25 -4.43
C CYS A 107 -4.75 4.19 -4.40
N ILE A 108 -5.38 3.76 -5.50
CA ILE A 108 -6.84 3.58 -5.57
C ILE A 108 -7.31 2.50 -4.57
N LEU A 109 -6.53 1.44 -4.41
CA LEU A 109 -6.83 0.41 -3.40
C LEU A 109 -6.65 0.97 -1.98
N MET A 110 -5.58 1.74 -1.75
CA MET A 110 -5.30 2.34 -0.45
C MET A 110 -6.36 3.34 0.00
N ALA A 111 -6.86 4.15 -0.93
CA ALA A 111 -7.96 5.08 -0.70
C ALA A 111 -9.20 4.38 -0.10
N GLN A 112 -9.57 3.20 -0.63
CA GLN A 112 -10.74 2.45 -0.14
C GLN A 112 -10.56 1.90 1.28
N GLU A 113 -9.34 1.46 1.61
CA GLU A 113 -9.01 0.99 2.95
C GLU A 113 -8.99 2.17 3.94
N LEU A 114 -8.37 3.29 3.57
CA LEU A 114 -8.33 4.51 4.38
C LEU A 114 -9.71 5.11 4.63
N GLU A 115 -10.61 5.08 3.63
CA GLU A 115 -12.00 5.49 3.82
C GLU A 115 -12.71 4.64 4.88
N THR A 116 -12.48 3.33 4.85
CA THR A 116 -13.06 2.40 5.84
C THR A 116 -12.52 2.70 7.24
N LEU A 117 -11.22 2.91 7.36
CA LEU A 117 -10.57 3.29 8.62
C LEU A 117 -11.01 4.67 9.11
N ALA A 118 -11.22 5.63 8.22
CA ALA A 118 -11.69 6.97 8.58
C ALA A 118 -13.08 6.93 9.23
N VAL A 119 -13.95 6.02 8.79
CA VAL A 119 -15.25 5.79 9.45
C VAL A 119 -15.06 5.15 10.84
N GLU A 120 -14.18 4.16 10.96
CA GLU A 120 -13.93 3.47 12.23
C GLU A 120 -13.27 4.39 13.29
N TYR A 121 -12.44 5.33 12.84
CA TYR A 121 -11.65 6.24 13.67
C TYR A 121 -12.10 7.70 13.60
N GLU A 122 -13.34 7.99 13.20
CA GLU A 122 -13.84 9.36 12.97
C GLU A 122 -13.55 10.33 14.13
N SER A 123 -13.59 9.84 15.38
CA SER A 123 -13.29 10.61 16.59
C SER A 123 -11.86 10.48 17.11
N ASN A 124 -11.09 9.52 16.58
CA ASN A 124 -9.81 9.08 17.14
C ASN A 124 -8.62 9.40 16.22
N ALA A 125 -8.85 9.67 14.93
CA ALA A 125 -7.80 10.00 13.98
C ALA A 125 -8.33 10.87 12.85
N LEU A 126 -7.51 11.80 12.37
CA LEU A 126 -7.82 12.66 11.23
C LEU A 126 -7.09 12.15 9.99
N PHE A 127 -7.82 11.80 8.94
CA PHE A 127 -7.26 11.35 7.67
C PHE A 127 -7.38 12.44 6.61
N VAL A 128 -6.29 12.71 5.91
CA VAL A 128 -6.25 13.63 4.78
C VAL A 128 -5.42 13.06 3.65
N LYS A 129 -5.66 13.50 2.43
CA LYS A 129 -4.88 13.08 1.25
C LYS A 129 -4.33 14.26 0.47
N VAL A 130 -3.14 14.08 -0.08
CA VAL A 130 -2.40 15.08 -0.86
C VAL A 130 -2.07 14.50 -2.21
N ASP A 131 -2.47 15.22 -3.25
CA ASP A 131 -2.18 14.85 -4.63
C ASP A 131 -0.77 15.33 -4.99
N THR A 132 0.12 14.38 -5.28
CA THR A 132 1.53 14.67 -5.55
C THR A 132 1.77 15.29 -6.92
N ASP A 133 0.83 15.16 -7.86
CA ASP A 133 0.91 15.83 -9.16
C ASP A 133 0.59 17.33 -9.01
N ASP A 134 -0.36 17.68 -8.14
CA ASP A 134 -0.75 19.07 -7.86
C ASP A 134 0.26 19.77 -6.92
N GLU A 135 0.79 19.05 -5.93
CA GLU A 135 1.65 19.58 -4.86
C GLU A 135 3.08 19.01 -4.93
N TYR A 136 3.68 19.03 -6.13
CA TYR A 136 4.97 18.39 -6.42
C TYR A 136 6.11 18.85 -5.51
N GLU A 137 6.26 20.17 -5.31
CA GLU A 137 7.33 20.73 -4.48
C GLU A 137 7.19 20.29 -3.02
N PHE A 138 5.97 20.24 -2.50
CA PHE A 138 5.70 19.79 -1.14
C PHE A 138 5.98 18.30 -0.98
N ALA A 139 5.56 17.47 -1.95
CA ALA A 139 5.88 16.04 -1.96
C ALA A 139 7.40 15.80 -1.97
N ARG A 140 8.15 16.59 -2.74
CA ARG A 140 9.62 16.54 -2.78
C ARG A 140 10.24 16.92 -1.44
N ASP A 141 9.78 18.01 -0.84
CA ASP A 141 10.30 18.48 0.45
C ASP A 141 9.98 17.50 1.59
N MET A 142 8.83 16.83 1.51
CA MET A 142 8.44 15.70 2.35
C MET A 142 9.10 14.38 1.94
N GLN A 143 10.07 14.40 1.03
CA GLN A 143 10.85 13.23 0.58
C GLN A 143 9.99 12.04 0.12
N VAL A 144 8.83 12.30 -0.50
CA VAL A 144 7.98 11.26 -1.09
C VAL A 144 8.66 10.72 -2.35
N ARG A 145 9.19 9.50 -2.28
CA ARG A 145 9.93 8.85 -3.39
C ARG A 145 9.13 7.78 -4.13
N GLY A 146 7.99 7.38 -3.58
CA GLY A 146 7.10 6.37 -4.15
C GLY A 146 5.68 6.57 -3.65
N LEU A 147 4.72 5.99 -4.39
CA LEU A 147 3.31 6.10 -4.06
C LEU A 147 2.69 4.71 -3.82
N PRO A 148 1.71 4.60 -2.92
CA PRO A 148 1.32 5.62 -1.94
C PRO A 148 2.41 5.80 -0.87
N THR A 149 2.43 6.95 -0.20
CA THR A 149 3.25 7.17 1.00
C THR A 149 2.35 7.71 2.10
N LEU A 150 2.38 7.06 3.27
CA LEU A 150 1.63 7.49 4.45
C LEU A 150 2.56 8.14 5.47
N TYR A 151 2.13 9.25 6.02
CA TYR A 151 2.73 9.88 7.20
C TYR A 151 1.74 9.81 8.36
N PHE A 152 2.21 9.33 9.51
CA PHE A 152 1.49 9.29 10.77
C PHE A 152 2.12 10.30 11.71
N ILE A 153 1.38 11.33 12.06
CA ILE A 153 1.87 12.43 12.87
C ILE A 153 1.10 12.39 14.19
N SER A 154 1.79 12.16 15.31
CA SER A 154 1.18 12.15 16.64
C SER A 154 0.80 13.57 17.08
N PRO A 155 -0.24 13.73 17.93
CA PRO A 155 -0.55 15.03 18.53
C PRO A 155 0.56 15.54 19.48
N ASP A 156 1.41 14.65 20.00
CA ASP A 156 2.55 15.06 20.84
C ASP A 156 3.69 15.64 19.99
N PRO A 157 4.11 16.90 20.21
CA PRO A 157 5.21 17.51 19.45
C PRO A 157 6.58 16.88 19.71
N ASN A 158 6.74 16.06 20.76
CA ASN A 158 8.00 15.38 21.07
C ASN A 158 8.14 14.04 20.33
N LYS A 159 7.08 13.57 19.66
CA LYS A 159 7.07 12.29 18.97
C LYS A 159 7.29 12.49 17.48
N ASP A 160 8.26 11.75 16.94
CA ASP A 160 8.59 11.83 15.52
C ASP A 160 7.47 11.22 14.67
N ALA A 161 7.30 11.77 13.47
CA ALA A 161 6.34 11.23 12.52
C ALA A 161 6.83 9.89 11.96
N ILE A 162 5.92 8.93 11.88
CA ILE A 162 6.20 7.62 11.27
C ILE A 162 5.83 7.69 9.79
N ARG A 163 6.66 7.09 8.94
CA ARG A 163 6.44 7.02 7.49
C ARG A 163 6.35 5.59 7.02
N THR A 164 5.41 5.31 6.13
CA THR A 164 5.35 4.04 5.39
C THR A 164 5.24 4.32 3.90
N GLU A 165 5.94 3.52 3.09
CA GLU A 165 5.96 3.64 1.64
C GLU A 165 5.37 2.37 1.01
N GLY A 166 4.60 2.53 -0.07
CA GLY A 166 3.94 1.45 -0.79
C GLY A 166 2.59 1.06 -0.19
N LEU A 167 1.99 0.02 -0.77
CA LEU A 167 0.68 -0.48 -0.34
C LEU A 167 0.81 -1.19 1.02
N VAL A 168 0.13 -0.66 2.03
CA VAL A 168 0.14 -1.16 3.41
C VAL A 168 -1.19 -1.86 3.74
N PRO A 169 -1.20 -3.05 4.37
CA PRO A 169 -2.45 -3.67 4.79
C PRO A 169 -3.14 -2.86 5.90
N PRO A 170 -4.48 -2.80 5.95
CA PRO A 170 -5.22 -1.97 6.92
C PRO A 170 -4.88 -2.32 8.37
N GLU A 171 -4.61 -3.59 8.68
CA GLU A 171 -4.19 -4.03 10.01
C GLU A 171 -2.90 -3.36 10.47
N MET A 172 -1.93 -3.13 9.59
CA MET A 172 -0.70 -2.44 9.96
C MET A 172 -0.98 -0.96 10.26
N ILE A 173 -1.86 -0.33 9.48
CA ILE A 173 -2.27 1.06 9.72
C ILE A 173 -2.95 1.17 11.10
N LYS A 174 -3.86 0.25 11.43
CA LYS A 174 -4.49 0.19 12.77
C LYS A 174 -3.47 0.02 13.88
N ASN A 175 -2.53 -0.91 13.73
CA ASN A 175 -1.50 -1.13 14.74
C ASN A 175 -0.64 0.11 15.00
N ILE A 176 -0.32 0.90 13.97
CA ILE A 176 0.42 2.16 14.12
C ILE A 176 -0.44 3.18 14.87
N ILE A 177 -1.73 3.30 14.51
CA ILE A 177 -2.65 4.24 15.18
C ILE A 177 -2.84 3.87 16.66
N ASP A 178 -3.03 2.59 16.97
CA ASP A 178 -3.41 2.16 18.33
C ASP A 178 -2.22 2.07 19.29
N ASN A 179 -1.03 1.71 18.79
CA ASN A 179 0.14 1.46 19.64
C ASN A 179 1.19 2.57 19.56
N GLU A 180 1.27 3.27 18.43
CA GLU A 180 2.35 4.21 18.13
C GLU A 180 1.91 5.67 18.00
N MET A 181 0.64 6.03 18.13
CA MET A 181 0.20 7.44 18.13
C MET A 181 -0.07 7.96 19.53
#